data_AF-A0A955WKE2-F1
#
_entry.id   AF-A0A955WKE2-F1
#
_cell.length_a   1.000
_cell.length_b   1.000
_cell.length_c   1.000
_cell.angle_alpha   90.00
_cell.angle_beta   90.00
_cell.angle_gamma   90.00
#
_symmetry.space_group_name_H-M   'P 1'
#
loop_
_entity.id
_entity.type
_entity.pdbx_description
1 polymer ?
#
loop_
_entity_poly.entity_id
_entity_poly.type
_entity_poly.pdbx_seq_one_letter_code
_entity_poly.pdbx_strand_id
1 'polypeptide(L)'
;LWHRLTIEGPAPTGLIARLAVAIAARAPAAPARLMVPVDVRNYRRGLRATGNLSYPLFLEVAAEQPWRDVQRTVLKGLKDKAPLHLDPAERIAPWLPLWFFAGFYRLWIATQQRRGRYPFTALLSQIALQTTAPLDAPGFATRALFVLPMQSDIFPLTLAVATVAGRVDVVLSAPEALVDRAGLARLADAARAQLVAESVAAA
;
A
#
# COMPACT_ATOMS: atom_id res chain seq x y z
N LEU A 1 16.30 -0.79 3.01
CA LEU A 1 16.60 0.20 1.94
C LEU A 1 15.31 0.90 1.54
N TRP A 2 15.39 2.16 1.11
CA TRP A 2 14.24 2.87 0.54
C TRP A 2 14.62 3.62 -0.75
N HIS A 3 13.64 3.83 -1.61
CA HIS A 3 13.76 4.60 -2.84
C HIS A 3 12.51 5.46 -3.01
N ARG A 4 12.69 6.76 -3.25
CA ARG A 4 11.60 7.71 -3.47
C ARG A 4 11.54 8.10 -4.94
N LEU A 5 10.35 8.02 -5.51
CA LEU A 5 10.02 8.63 -6.79
C LEU A 5 8.99 9.73 -6.59
N THR A 6 9.14 10.81 -7.34
CA THR A 6 8.18 11.91 -7.42
C THR A 6 7.66 11.99 -8.84
N ILE A 7 6.35 12.24 -8.95
CA ILE A 7 5.64 12.55 -10.19
C ILE A 7 4.92 13.87 -9.97
N GLU A 8 5.19 14.83 -10.83
CA GLU A 8 4.50 16.12 -10.85
C GLU A 8 3.17 15.97 -11.59
N GLY A 9 2.14 16.66 -11.10
CA GLY A 9 0.79 16.61 -11.65
C GLY A 9 -0.21 15.85 -10.78
N PRO A 10 -1.51 15.89 -11.16
CA PRO A 10 -2.56 15.21 -10.43
C PRO A 10 -2.29 13.70 -10.40
N ALA A 11 -2.76 13.04 -9.32
CA ALA A 11 -2.66 11.59 -9.24
C ALA A 11 -3.39 10.94 -10.43
N PRO A 12 -2.73 10.00 -11.14
CA PRO A 12 -3.35 9.34 -12.27
C PRO A 12 -4.51 8.47 -11.82
N THR A 13 -5.51 8.32 -12.71
CA THR A 13 -6.64 7.42 -12.51
C THR A 13 -6.14 6.00 -12.24
N GLY A 14 -6.67 5.37 -11.21
CA GLY A 14 -6.29 4.01 -10.82
C GLY A 14 -4.88 3.90 -10.25
N LEU A 15 -4.36 4.94 -9.58
CA LEU A 15 -3.03 4.97 -8.93
C LEU A 15 -2.67 3.65 -8.20
N ILE A 16 -3.54 3.19 -7.31
CA ILE A 16 -3.41 1.92 -6.57
C ILE A 16 -3.26 0.74 -7.52
N ALA A 17 -4.16 0.62 -8.50
CA ALA A 17 -4.22 -0.49 -9.43
C ALA A 17 -2.99 -0.53 -10.36
N ARG A 18 -2.52 0.63 -10.82
CA ARG A 18 -1.32 0.78 -11.64
C ARG A 18 -0.07 0.33 -10.89
N LEU A 19 0.08 0.78 -9.64
CA LEU A 19 1.19 0.34 -8.79
C LEU A 19 1.10 -1.16 -8.48
N ALA A 20 -0.10 -1.68 -8.21
CA ALA A 20 -0.32 -3.09 -7.96
C ALA A 20 0.14 -3.97 -9.15
N VAL A 21 -0.22 -3.59 -10.38
CA VAL A 21 0.25 -4.28 -11.60
C VAL A 21 1.76 -4.12 -11.80
N ALA A 22 2.32 -2.94 -11.54
CA ALA A 22 3.77 -2.71 -11.63
C ALA A 22 4.57 -3.68 -10.75
N ILE A 23 4.07 -3.90 -9.53
CA ILE A 23 4.66 -4.84 -8.57
C ILE A 23 4.38 -6.29 -8.96
N ALA A 24 3.14 -6.62 -9.36
CA ALA A 24 2.76 -7.98 -9.75
C ALA A 24 3.60 -8.51 -10.92
N ALA A 25 3.88 -7.67 -11.91
CA ALA A 25 4.71 -8.03 -13.07
C ALA A 25 6.17 -8.37 -12.72
N ARG A 26 6.63 -8.01 -11.52
CA ARG A 26 8.01 -8.24 -11.03
C ARG A 26 8.05 -9.10 -9.78
N ALA A 27 6.91 -9.60 -9.33
CA ALA A 27 6.84 -10.48 -8.19
C ALA A 27 7.44 -11.84 -8.56
N PRO A 28 8.22 -12.48 -7.66
CA PRO A 28 8.81 -13.79 -7.93
C PRO A 28 7.77 -14.92 -7.97
N ALA A 29 6.56 -14.67 -7.48
CA ALA A 29 5.45 -15.61 -7.48
C ALA A 29 4.16 -14.92 -7.91
N ALA A 30 3.34 -15.66 -8.67
CA ALA A 30 2.01 -15.23 -9.10
C ALA A 30 0.93 -16.12 -8.44
N PRO A 31 -0.25 -15.56 -8.10
CA PRO A 31 -0.57 -14.13 -8.14
C PRO A 31 0.16 -13.35 -7.04
N ALA A 32 0.45 -12.07 -7.30
CA ALA A 32 0.96 -11.17 -6.28
C ALA A 32 -0.18 -10.79 -5.32
N ARG A 33 0.05 -10.98 -4.02
CA ARG A 33 -0.92 -10.69 -2.96
C ARG A 33 -0.61 -9.33 -2.36
N LEU A 34 -1.46 -8.34 -2.61
CA LEU A 34 -1.28 -6.99 -2.11
C LEU A 34 -2.29 -6.69 -1.00
N MET A 35 -1.83 -5.99 0.03
CA MET A 35 -2.70 -5.43 1.06
C MET A 35 -2.79 -3.92 0.86
N VAL A 36 -4.02 -3.39 0.75
CA VAL A 36 -4.30 -1.96 0.63
C VAL A 36 -5.13 -1.52 1.83
N PRO A 37 -4.57 -0.77 2.80
CA PRO A 37 -5.34 -0.23 3.90
C PRO A 37 -6.37 0.79 3.40
N VAL A 38 -7.62 0.62 3.80
CA VAL A 38 -8.75 1.48 3.44
C VAL A 38 -9.26 2.15 4.71
N ASP A 39 -9.42 3.47 4.65
CA ASP A 39 -10.07 4.22 5.72
C ASP A 39 -11.56 3.88 5.79
N VAL A 40 -11.94 3.15 6.85
CA VAL A 40 -13.32 2.69 7.04
C VAL A 40 -14.23 3.76 7.65
N ARG A 41 -13.68 4.91 8.07
CA ARG A 41 -14.49 6.06 8.51
C ARG A 41 -15.39 6.57 7.38
N ASN A 42 -15.01 6.34 6.12
CA ASN A 42 -15.84 6.66 4.95
C ASN A 42 -17.22 5.97 4.95
N TYR A 43 -17.36 4.85 5.65
CA TYR A 43 -18.63 4.13 5.80
C TYR A 43 -19.51 4.66 6.95
N ARG A 44 -18.99 5.57 7.79
CA ARG A 44 -19.72 6.24 8.88
C ARG A 44 -19.49 7.74 8.85
N ARG A 45 -20.35 8.45 8.12
CA ARG A 45 -20.30 9.92 8.02
C ARG A 45 -20.33 10.58 9.41
N GLY A 46 -19.45 11.56 9.61
CA GLY A 46 -19.39 12.35 10.84
C GLY A 46 -18.55 11.75 11.97
N LEU A 47 -18.04 10.52 11.83
CA LEU A 47 -17.17 9.92 12.85
C LEU A 47 -15.83 10.67 12.93
N ARG A 48 -15.57 11.32 14.06
CA ARG A 48 -14.27 11.92 14.38
C ARG A 48 -13.53 11.01 15.35
N ALA A 49 -12.54 10.29 14.85
CA ALA A 49 -11.74 9.36 15.64
C ALA A 49 -10.26 9.49 15.29
N THR A 50 -9.42 9.50 16.32
CA THR A 50 -7.95 9.55 16.24
C THR A 50 -7.31 8.16 16.24
N GLY A 51 -8.08 7.11 16.52
CA GLY A 51 -7.61 5.73 16.46
C GLY A 51 -7.35 5.24 15.03
N ASN A 52 -6.62 4.15 14.91
CA ASN A 52 -6.40 3.48 13.62
C ASN A 52 -7.69 2.79 13.16
N LEU A 53 -8.34 3.38 12.15
CA LEU A 53 -9.54 2.86 11.50
C LEU A 53 -9.27 2.59 10.01
N SER A 54 -8.14 1.94 9.74
CA SER A 54 -7.76 1.48 8.41
C SER A 54 -7.82 -0.04 8.36
N TYR A 55 -8.72 -0.60 7.56
CA TYR A 55 -8.88 -2.06 7.40
C TYR A 55 -8.37 -2.52 6.04
N PRO A 56 -7.85 -3.75 5.95
CA PRO A 56 -7.21 -4.22 4.73
C PRO A 56 -8.23 -4.54 3.64
N LEU A 57 -7.98 -4.05 2.43
CA LEU A 57 -8.50 -4.61 1.20
C LEU A 57 -7.40 -5.50 0.60
N PHE A 58 -7.70 -6.79 0.46
CA PHE A 58 -6.77 -7.74 -0.15
C PHE A 58 -7.00 -7.82 -1.66
N LEU A 59 -5.91 -7.80 -2.43
CA LEU A 59 -5.92 -7.92 -3.87
C LEU A 59 -5.00 -9.06 -4.29
N GLU A 60 -5.49 -9.93 -5.16
CA GLU A 60 -4.64 -10.88 -5.89
C GLU A 60 -4.52 -10.38 -7.32
N VAL A 61 -3.28 -10.14 -7.77
CA VAL A 61 -3.00 -9.52 -9.07
C VAL A 61 -2.07 -10.44 -9.85
N ALA A 62 -2.50 -10.84 -11.05
CA ALA A 62 -1.66 -11.61 -11.96
C ALA A 62 -0.62 -10.70 -12.66
N ALA A 63 0.52 -11.28 -13.07
CA ALA A 63 1.65 -10.53 -13.62
C ALA A 63 1.29 -9.66 -14.84
N GLU A 64 0.37 -10.13 -15.69
CA GLU A 64 -0.05 -9.46 -16.93
C GLU A 64 -1.46 -8.86 -16.83
N GLN A 65 -2.01 -8.76 -15.62
CA GLN A 65 -3.37 -8.27 -15.45
C GLN A 65 -3.48 -6.79 -15.84
N PRO A 66 -4.46 -6.39 -16.67
CA PRO A 66 -4.69 -4.98 -16.98
C PRO A 66 -5.03 -4.18 -15.71
N TRP A 67 -4.42 -3.00 -15.56
CA TRP A 67 -4.67 -2.15 -14.38
C TRP A 67 -6.15 -1.77 -14.23
N ARG A 68 -6.89 -1.64 -15.34
CA ARG A 68 -8.33 -1.33 -15.33
C ARG A 68 -9.13 -2.44 -14.65
N ASP A 69 -8.70 -3.69 -14.79
CA ASP A 69 -9.36 -4.84 -14.17
C ASP A 69 -9.10 -4.86 -12.67
N VAL A 70 -7.85 -4.59 -12.26
CA VAL A 70 -7.50 -4.42 -10.85
C VAL A 70 -8.27 -3.24 -10.24
N GLN A 71 -8.42 -2.13 -10.96
CA GLN A 71 -9.21 -0.99 -10.52
C GLN A 71 -10.69 -1.36 -10.35
N ARG A 72 -11.27 -2.13 -11.27
CA ARG A 72 -12.64 -2.66 -11.11
C ARG A 72 -12.76 -3.53 -9.87
N THR A 73 -11.79 -4.39 -9.60
CA THR A 73 -11.76 -5.21 -8.38
C THR A 73 -11.70 -4.36 -7.11
N VAL A 74 -10.85 -3.33 -7.08
CA VAL A 74 -10.78 -2.38 -5.96
C VAL A 74 -12.12 -1.70 -5.74
N LEU A 75 -12.70 -1.11 -6.78
CA LEU A 75 -13.98 -0.40 -6.68
C LEU A 75 -15.13 -1.33 -6.26
N LYS A 76 -15.15 -2.57 -6.78
CA LYS A 76 -16.11 -3.59 -6.36
C LYS A 76 -15.93 -3.93 -4.87
N GLY A 77 -14.71 -4.19 -4.42
CA GLY A 77 -14.43 -4.48 -3.00
C GLY A 77 -14.84 -3.34 -2.07
N LEU A 78 -14.60 -2.09 -2.45
CA LEU A 78 -15.04 -0.92 -1.69
C LEU A 78 -16.57 -0.77 -1.65
N LYS A 79 -17.24 -1.01 -2.78
CA LYS A 79 -18.71 -1.00 -2.90
C LYS A 79 -19.34 -2.09 -2.05
N ASP A 80 -18.78 -3.29 -2.10
CA ASP A 80 -19.25 -4.47 -1.36
C ASP A 80 -18.82 -4.42 0.12
N LYS A 81 -18.13 -3.36 0.55
CA LYS A 81 -17.62 -3.16 1.91
C LYS A 81 -16.73 -4.32 2.39
N ALA A 82 -15.99 -4.92 1.47
CA ALA A 82 -15.11 -6.05 1.74
C ALA A 82 -14.14 -5.81 2.92
N PRO A 83 -13.55 -4.60 3.12
CA PRO A 83 -12.70 -4.34 4.28
C PRO A 83 -13.41 -4.46 5.64
N LEU A 84 -14.75 -4.39 5.69
CA LEU A 84 -15.54 -4.55 6.92
C LEU A 84 -15.90 -6.00 7.21
N HIS A 85 -15.59 -6.94 6.31
CA HIS A 85 -15.82 -8.35 6.55
C HIS A 85 -14.77 -8.87 7.53
N LEU A 86 -15.22 -9.18 8.75
CA LEU A 86 -14.38 -9.82 9.75
C LEU A 86 -14.22 -11.30 9.42
N ASP A 87 -12.99 -11.80 9.47
CA ASP A 87 -12.76 -13.24 9.45
C ASP A 87 -13.43 -13.89 10.68
N PRO A 88 -14.11 -15.04 10.56
CA PRO A 88 -14.63 -15.77 11.71
C PRO A 88 -13.60 -15.97 12.83
N ALA A 89 -12.32 -16.16 12.50
CA ALA A 89 -11.23 -16.26 13.46
C ALA A 89 -11.00 -14.96 14.26
N GLU A 90 -11.23 -13.79 13.65
CA GLU A 90 -11.15 -12.49 14.35
C GLU A 90 -12.23 -12.34 15.43
N ARG A 91 -13.37 -13.04 15.30
CA ARG A 91 -14.42 -13.04 16.33
C ARG A 91 -13.97 -13.74 17.62
N ILE A 92 -13.03 -14.68 17.50
CA ILE A 92 -12.47 -15.43 18.63
C ILE A 92 -11.32 -14.63 19.28
N ALA A 93 -10.72 -13.70 18.54
CA ALA A 93 -9.52 -13.02 19.00
C ALA A 93 -9.64 -12.25 20.32
N PRO A 94 -10.76 -11.55 20.61
CA PRO A 94 -10.94 -10.88 21.91
C PRO A 94 -10.96 -11.82 23.12
N TRP A 95 -11.20 -13.12 22.89
CA TRP A 95 -11.30 -14.13 23.94
C TRP A 95 -9.96 -14.81 24.25
N LEU A 96 -8.94 -14.56 23.43
CA LEU A 96 -7.62 -15.17 23.58
C LEU A 96 -6.65 -14.20 24.28
N PRO A 97 -5.84 -14.68 25.24
CA PRO A 97 -4.85 -13.83 25.90
C PRO A 97 -3.81 -13.25 24.93
N LEU A 98 -3.36 -12.02 25.17
CA LEU A 98 -2.37 -11.34 24.31
C LEU A 98 -1.03 -12.11 24.20
N TRP A 99 -0.60 -12.79 25.26
CA TRP A 99 0.64 -13.57 25.24
C TRP A 99 0.57 -14.75 24.26
N PHE A 100 -0.63 -15.31 24.06
CA PHE A 100 -0.86 -16.39 23.11
C PHE A 100 -0.66 -15.88 21.68
N PHE A 101 -1.24 -14.73 21.35
CA PHE A 101 -1.00 -14.07 20.06
C PHE A 101 0.45 -13.72 19.83
N ALA A 102 1.11 -13.14 20.83
CA ALA A 102 2.51 -12.77 20.72
C ALA A 102 3.40 -14.00 20.45
N GLY A 103 3.16 -15.10 21.15
CA GLY A 103 3.88 -16.37 20.94
C GLY A 103 3.63 -16.96 19.56
N PHE A 104 2.35 -17.08 19.18
CA PHE A 104 1.95 -17.60 17.88
C PHE A 104 2.51 -16.77 16.72
N TYR A 105 2.36 -15.45 16.79
CA TYR A 105 2.82 -14.51 15.76
C TYR A 105 4.35 -14.56 15.59
N ARG A 106 5.10 -14.59 16.69
CA ARG A 106 6.57 -14.73 16.65
C ARG A 106 7.01 -16.05 16.01
N LEU A 107 6.38 -17.16 16.39
CA LEU A 107 6.71 -18.47 15.82
C LEU A 107 6.36 -18.52 14.32
N TRP A 108 5.20 -17.98 13.96
CA TRP A 108 4.74 -17.94 12.59
C TRP A 108 5.67 -17.09 11.71
N ILE A 109 5.98 -15.85 12.10
CA ILE A 109 6.93 -14.99 11.38
C ILE A 109 8.28 -15.68 11.24
N ALA A 110 8.85 -16.21 12.32
CA ALA A 110 10.16 -16.85 12.28
C ALA A 110 10.16 -18.04 11.30
N THR A 111 9.06 -18.78 11.23
CA THR A 111 8.91 -19.91 10.30
C THR A 111 8.76 -19.43 8.86
N GLN A 112 7.98 -18.37 8.61
CA GLN A 112 7.77 -17.79 7.29
C GLN A 112 9.08 -17.19 6.73
N GLN A 113 9.79 -16.41 7.54
CA GLN A 113 11.09 -15.82 7.20
C GLN A 113 12.13 -16.90 6.88
N ARG A 114 12.24 -17.96 7.70
CA ARG A 114 13.15 -19.10 7.41
C ARG A 114 12.82 -19.81 6.11
N ARG A 115 11.54 -19.83 5.71
CA ARG A 115 11.09 -20.45 4.46
C ARG A 115 11.13 -19.48 3.27
N GLY A 116 11.52 -18.22 3.48
CA GLY A 116 11.48 -17.17 2.45
C GLY A 116 10.06 -16.90 1.93
N ARG A 117 9.04 -17.19 2.74
CA ARG A 117 7.63 -17.03 2.37
C ARG A 117 7.05 -15.84 3.13
N TYR A 118 6.23 -15.06 2.45
CA TYR A 118 5.50 -13.95 3.05
C TYR A 118 4.01 -14.12 2.73
N PRO A 119 3.11 -13.77 3.65
CA PRO A 119 1.66 -13.82 3.41
C PRO A 119 1.24 -12.90 2.26
N PHE A 120 1.97 -11.79 2.10
CA PHE A 120 1.72 -10.76 1.11
C PHE A 120 3.00 -10.47 0.34
N THR A 121 2.84 -10.16 -0.94
CA THR A 121 3.90 -9.65 -1.81
C THR A 121 4.26 -8.22 -1.46
N ALA A 122 3.26 -7.36 -1.20
CA ALA A 122 3.51 -5.98 -0.81
C ALA A 122 2.35 -5.35 -0.02
N LEU A 123 2.70 -4.37 0.82
CA LEU A 123 1.77 -3.41 1.39
C LEU A 123 1.76 -2.16 0.50
N LEU A 124 0.57 -1.68 0.16
CA LEU A 124 0.41 -0.45 -0.61
C LEU A 124 -0.53 0.50 0.11
N SER A 125 0.05 1.52 0.73
CA SER A 125 -0.64 2.50 1.57
C SER A 125 -0.68 3.85 0.88
N GLN A 126 -1.87 4.42 0.70
CA GLN A 126 -2.07 5.73 0.09
C GLN A 126 -2.67 6.72 1.07
N ILE A 127 -2.11 7.93 1.09
CA ILE A 127 -2.66 9.11 1.76
C ILE A 127 -2.82 10.21 0.71
N ALA A 128 -3.95 10.91 0.73
CA ALA A 128 -4.22 12.00 -0.18
C ALA A 128 -4.68 13.25 0.59
N LEU A 129 -4.06 14.39 0.29
CA LEU A 129 -4.44 15.71 0.75
C LEU A 129 -4.67 16.61 -0.47
N GLN A 130 -5.79 17.34 -0.49
CA GLN A 130 -6.08 18.25 -1.59
C GLN A 130 -5.16 19.48 -1.59
N THR A 131 -4.75 19.93 -0.41
CA THR A 131 -3.94 21.14 -0.21
C THR A 131 -2.92 20.90 0.91
N THR A 132 -1.83 21.67 0.88
CA THR A 132 -0.81 21.72 1.92
C THR A 132 -1.20 22.64 3.09
N ALA A 133 -2.22 23.49 2.94
CA ALA A 133 -2.59 24.51 3.92
C ALA A 133 -2.72 24.01 5.38
N PRO A 134 -3.29 22.81 5.65
CA PRO A 134 -3.35 22.27 7.02
C PRO A 134 -1.99 21.92 7.64
N LEU A 135 -0.94 21.85 6.83
CA LEU A 135 0.44 21.54 7.24
C LEU A 135 1.33 22.79 7.29
N ASP A 136 0.79 23.95 6.91
CA ASP A 136 1.52 25.22 6.93
C ASP A 136 1.51 25.83 8.34
N ALA A 137 2.54 26.60 8.66
CA ALA A 137 2.67 27.34 9.91
C ALA A 137 3.35 28.70 9.66
N PRO A 138 3.29 29.66 10.60
CA PRO A 138 4.01 30.93 10.44
C PRO A 138 5.50 30.70 10.15
N GLY A 139 5.97 31.19 8.99
CA GLY A 139 7.36 31.00 8.53
C GLY A 139 7.66 29.64 7.90
N PHE A 140 6.67 28.74 7.77
CA PHE A 140 6.82 27.41 7.21
C PHE A 140 5.72 27.10 6.18
N ALA A 141 6.13 26.92 4.92
CA ALA A 141 5.24 26.50 3.84
C ALA A 141 5.59 25.07 3.42
N THR A 142 4.63 24.16 3.55
CA THR A 142 4.76 22.77 3.11
C THR A 142 4.78 22.71 1.59
N ARG A 143 5.83 22.11 1.04
CA ARG A 143 6.01 21.94 -0.42
C ARG A 143 5.84 20.49 -0.89
N ALA A 144 5.99 19.54 0.03
CA ALA A 144 5.90 18.13 -0.26
C ALA A 144 5.53 17.35 1.01
N LEU A 145 4.87 16.22 0.81
CA LEU A 145 4.58 15.24 1.85
C LEU A 145 4.98 13.88 1.31
N PHE A 146 5.80 13.15 2.06
CA PHE A 146 6.10 11.76 1.79
C PHE A 146 6.20 11.02 3.11
N VAL A 147 5.87 9.73 3.08
CA VAL A 147 5.86 8.88 4.27
C VAL A 147 6.95 7.84 4.10
N LEU A 148 7.85 7.75 5.07
CA LEU A 148 8.81 6.65 5.16
C LEU A 148 8.09 5.47 5.82
N PRO A 149 7.83 4.36 5.10
CA PRO A 149 7.13 3.23 5.67
C PRO A 149 8.01 2.53 6.72
N MET A 150 7.40 2.22 7.87
CA MET A 150 8.01 1.32 8.84
C MET A 150 8.12 -0.08 8.22
N GLN A 151 9.28 -0.72 8.37
CA GLN A 151 9.46 -2.09 7.92
C GLN A 151 8.64 -3.03 8.80
N SER A 152 8.01 -4.00 8.16
CA SER A 152 7.16 -5.00 8.81
C SER A 152 7.61 -6.38 8.40
N ASP A 153 7.70 -7.30 9.35
CA ASP A 153 8.16 -8.66 9.13
C ASP A 153 7.24 -9.50 8.23
N ILE A 154 6.02 -9.02 7.96
CA ILE A 154 5.01 -9.69 7.13
C ILE A 154 4.93 -9.14 5.71
N PHE A 155 5.57 -8.01 5.41
CA PHE A 155 5.59 -7.39 4.09
C PHE A 155 7.03 -7.27 3.59
N PRO A 156 7.44 -8.04 2.57
CA PRO A 156 8.79 -7.97 2.03
C PRO A 156 9.02 -6.67 1.23
N LEU A 157 7.95 -6.01 0.80
CA LEU A 157 7.96 -4.72 0.12
C LEU A 157 6.81 -3.84 0.64
N THR A 158 7.09 -2.56 0.89
CA THR A 158 6.06 -1.57 1.23
C THR A 158 6.16 -0.37 0.29
N LEU A 159 5.01 0.07 -0.22
CA LEU A 159 4.82 1.28 -1.00
C LEU A 159 3.99 2.26 -0.17
N ALA A 160 4.60 3.36 0.25
CA ALA A 160 3.90 4.48 0.85
C ALA A 160 3.71 5.58 -0.20
N VAL A 161 2.46 5.86 -0.52
CA VAL A 161 2.05 6.82 -1.54
C VAL A 161 1.42 8.02 -0.87
N ALA A 162 1.94 9.21 -1.15
CA ALA A 162 1.38 10.47 -0.71
C ALA A 162 1.03 11.31 -1.94
N THR A 163 -0.23 11.75 -2.02
CA THR A 163 -0.67 12.73 -3.01
C THR A 163 -0.98 14.03 -2.29
N VAL A 164 -0.31 15.12 -2.65
CA VAL A 164 -0.54 16.45 -2.07
C VAL A 164 -0.42 17.53 -3.13
N ALA A 165 -1.40 18.44 -3.22
CA ALA A 165 -1.35 19.64 -4.05
C ALA A 165 -0.82 19.43 -5.49
N GLY A 166 -1.30 18.39 -6.18
CA GLY A 166 -0.87 18.11 -7.56
C GLY A 166 0.54 17.50 -7.67
N ARG A 167 0.99 16.80 -6.63
CA ARG A 167 2.23 16.03 -6.60
C ARG A 167 1.97 14.64 -6.03
N VAL A 168 2.61 13.63 -6.62
CA VAL A 168 2.59 12.25 -6.12
C VAL A 168 4.00 11.84 -5.72
N ASP A 169 4.18 11.51 -4.45
CA ASP A 169 5.38 10.92 -3.91
C ASP A 169 5.13 9.45 -3.58
N VAL A 170 5.93 8.54 -4.13
CA VAL A 170 5.90 7.11 -3.81
C VAL A 170 7.23 6.73 -3.20
N VAL A 171 7.21 6.19 -1.98
CA VAL A 171 8.37 5.65 -1.29
C VAL A 171 8.24 4.14 -1.27
N LEU A 172 9.16 3.46 -1.96
CA LEU A 172 9.34 2.02 -1.89
C LEU A 172 10.32 1.71 -0.77
N SER A 173 10.05 0.71 0.04
CA SER A 173 10.97 0.26 1.08
C SER A 173 10.91 -1.24 1.27
N ALA A 174 12.08 -1.84 1.40
CA ALA A 174 12.26 -3.27 1.59
C ALA A 174 13.57 -3.56 2.34
N PRO A 175 13.69 -4.69 3.06
CA PRO A 175 14.94 -5.10 3.69
C PRO A 175 16.03 -5.37 2.66
N GLU A 176 17.27 -4.98 2.95
CA GLU A 176 18.42 -5.20 2.05
C GLU A 176 18.69 -6.69 1.77
N ALA A 177 18.34 -7.55 2.73
CA ALA A 177 18.43 -9.00 2.57
C ALA A 177 17.47 -9.58 1.52
N LEU A 178 16.43 -8.84 1.12
CA LEU A 178 15.42 -9.29 0.14
C LEU A 178 15.59 -8.64 -1.23
N VAL A 179 16.03 -7.38 -1.24
CA VAL A 179 16.25 -6.64 -2.48
C VAL A 179 17.43 -5.70 -2.31
N ASP A 180 18.34 -5.72 -3.29
CA ASP A 180 19.45 -4.80 -3.37
C ASP A 180 18.99 -3.41 -3.85
N ARG A 181 19.89 -2.42 -3.76
CA ARG A 181 19.57 -1.04 -4.18
C ARG A 181 19.16 -0.96 -5.65
N ALA A 182 19.83 -1.71 -6.52
CA ALA A 182 19.55 -1.74 -7.95
C ALA A 182 18.18 -2.38 -8.24
N GLY A 183 17.82 -3.45 -7.55
CA GLY A 183 16.50 -4.08 -7.63
C GLY A 183 15.39 -3.16 -7.17
N LEU A 184 15.59 -2.45 -6.07
CA LEU A 184 14.62 -1.48 -5.57
C LEU A 184 14.44 -0.31 -6.56
N ALA A 185 15.52 0.16 -7.18
CA ALA A 185 15.45 1.16 -8.25
C ALA A 185 14.67 0.64 -9.47
N ARG A 186 14.91 -0.60 -9.93
CA ARG A 186 14.14 -1.21 -11.04
C ARG A 186 12.64 -1.33 -10.72
N LEU A 187 12.27 -1.61 -9.47
CA LEU A 187 10.87 -1.60 -9.02
C LEU A 187 10.28 -0.19 -9.03
N ALA A 188 11.06 0.81 -8.62
CA ALA A 188 10.65 2.21 -8.67
C ALA A 188 10.46 2.69 -10.12
N ASP A 189 11.34 2.33 -11.04
CA ASP A 189 11.23 2.67 -12.46
C ASP A 189 9.99 2.03 -13.10
N ALA A 190 9.69 0.79 -12.71
CA ALA A 190 8.46 0.11 -13.13
C ALA A 190 7.20 0.82 -12.67
N ALA A 191 7.17 1.21 -11.39
CA ALA A 191 6.09 1.98 -10.81
C ALA A 191 5.94 3.32 -11.54
N ARG A 192 7.03 4.05 -11.75
CA ARG A 192 7.03 5.32 -12.50
C ARG A 192 6.46 5.13 -13.91
N ALA A 193 6.92 4.12 -14.66
CA ALA A 193 6.44 3.86 -16.01
C ALA A 193 4.92 3.63 -16.05
N GLN A 194 4.39 2.84 -15.10
CA GLN A 194 2.95 2.61 -14.98
C GLN A 194 2.16 3.86 -14.60
N LEU A 195 2.75 4.81 -13.87
CA LEU A 195 2.07 6.04 -13.47
C LEU A 195 2.08 7.12 -14.55
N VAL A 196 3.10 7.16 -15.42
CA VAL A 196 3.24 8.17 -16.48
C VAL A 196 2.57 7.74 -17.80
N ALA A 197 2.33 6.45 -18.02
CA ALA A 197 1.81 5.92 -19.29
C ALA A 197 0.47 6.50 -19.79
N GLU A 198 -0.33 7.18 -18.96
CA GLU A 198 -1.56 7.89 -19.41
C GLU A 198 -1.43 9.42 -19.43
N SER A 199 -0.38 10.03 -18.84
CA SER A 199 -0.22 11.50 -18.90
C SER A 199 0.08 12.00 -20.32
N VAL A 200 0.56 11.12 -21.20
CA VAL A 200 0.90 11.41 -22.59
C VAL A 200 -0.29 11.19 -23.54
N ALA A 201 -1.32 10.44 -23.13
CA ALA A 201 -2.48 10.14 -23.98
C ALA A 201 -3.64 11.15 -23.83
N ALA A 202 -3.52 12.10 -22.89
CA ALA A 202 -4.52 13.13 -22.59
C ALA A 202 -4.03 14.56 -22.88
N ALA A 203 -2.90 14.71 -23.58
CA ALA A 203 -2.36 15.97 -24.10
C ALA A 203 -2.43 15.96 -25.64
#